data_AF-W6QIS8-F1
#
_entry.id   AF-W6QIS8-F1
#
_cell.length_a   1.000
_cell.length_b   1.000
_cell.length_c   1.000
_cell.angle_alpha   90.00
_cell.angle_beta   90.00
_cell.angle_gamma   90.00
#
_symmetry.space_group_name_H-M   'P 1'
#
loop_
_entity.id
_entity.type
_entity.pdbx_description
1 polymer ?
#
loop_
_entity_poly.entity_id
_entity_poly.type
_entity_poly.pdbx_seq_one_letter_code
_entity_poly.pdbx_strand_id
1 'polypeptide(L)'
;MSIKSAKALALSGTMSRVFWHILRVCLSLSLLFVDNIILAAAVLIAYLRPATRRSKNFSPKTVLITGIGTAHGLTLARSWALEGHRVVGADITDLDLPVRSGGSMSKALVAFYRIPKDHYMSRVADIIHRENVDIWIPCSPKASPVEDAMVRQLIEGYTSCTCITFDVTCAIRFGHPDSFRQYLIEKGLPVLEHHRVQSRDSVHKILHRSPSKAYHISRASPSASEKAILLPSTTLSKTYSAISEIQISKDQPWILQQQSRLGELFADLLIVRGHVQAIRVRFSDSGPFTWGTSRLDKALAASIHSLMQKLVTKGDVRLTGHLCVRLMVDEEFEAHSVRHAIYIAGCTLGARPVDHPLYNVPCPVSGYLSVLPSNRVDTSNVTATLSSTDSAPAFARAAIIPATFMKFPVFRMALTALEVAEVEIVQLLFWKDPLFSILDPVPWWWHVHVYQPLREIWVLIKRTREAGLTDLA
;
A
#
# COMPACT_ATOMS: atom_id res chain seq x y z
N MET A 1 -32.90 -19.09 19.04
CA MET A 1 -31.80 -18.12 19.32
C MET A 1 -32.40 -16.73 19.24
N SER A 2 -32.65 -16.09 20.39
CA SER A 2 -33.61 -14.98 20.54
C SER A 2 -33.09 -13.65 19.98
N ILE A 3 -33.97 -12.90 19.30
CA ILE A 3 -33.77 -11.54 18.74
C ILE A 3 -33.13 -10.56 19.74
N LYS A 4 -33.30 -10.79 21.06
CA LYS A 4 -32.66 -10.02 22.13
C LYS A 4 -31.13 -10.19 22.17
N SER A 5 -30.60 -11.36 21.80
CA SER A 5 -29.15 -11.64 21.79
C SER A 5 -28.44 -10.95 20.62
N ALA A 6 -29.09 -10.88 19.44
CA ALA A 6 -28.55 -10.17 18.28
C ALA A 6 -28.49 -8.65 18.50
N LYS A 7 -29.52 -8.06 19.14
CA LYS A 7 -29.52 -6.64 19.52
C LYS A 7 -28.44 -6.33 20.57
N ALA A 8 -28.24 -7.19 21.57
CA ALA A 8 -27.19 -7.01 22.57
C ALA A 8 -25.77 -7.12 21.99
N LEU A 9 -25.55 -8.02 21.02
CA LEU A 9 -24.26 -8.15 20.31
C LEU A 9 -23.96 -6.93 19.44
N ALA A 10 -24.98 -6.39 18.75
CA ALA A 10 -24.86 -5.18 17.93
C ALA A 10 -24.62 -3.92 18.79
N LEU A 11 -25.27 -3.82 19.96
CA LEU A 11 -25.03 -2.73 20.92
C LEU A 11 -23.60 -2.82 21.50
N SER A 12 -23.15 -4.02 21.87
CA SER A 12 -21.80 -4.27 22.38
C SER A 12 -20.71 -3.91 21.36
N GLY A 13 -20.90 -4.29 20.08
CA GLY A 13 -19.99 -3.91 19.00
C GLY A 13 -19.98 -2.41 18.68
N THR A 14 -21.07 -1.70 18.97
CA THR A 14 -21.17 -0.24 18.76
C THR A 14 -20.54 0.53 19.92
N MET A 15 -20.83 0.14 21.17
CA MET A 15 -20.20 0.70 22.37
C MET A 15 -18.69 0.48 22.39
N SER A 16 -18.22 -0.70 21.96
CA SER A 16 -16.79 -0.98 21.80
C SER A 16 -16.14 0.00 20.82
N ARG A 17 -16.77 0.27 19.67
CA ARG A 17 -16.25 1.21 18.67
C ARG A 17 -16.22 2.67 19.15
N VAL A 18 -17.25 3.12 19.86
CA VAL A 18 -17.27 4.48 20.45
C VAL A 18 -16.18 4.64 21.50
N PHE A 19 -16.00 3.63 22.37
CA PHE A 19 -14.91 3.61 23.34
C PHE A 19 -13.54 3.77 22.68
N TRP A 20 -13.29 3.10 21.54
CA TRP A 20 -12.04 3.25 20.79
C TRP A 20 -11.78 4.67 20.29
N HIS A 21 -12.81 5.31 19.73
CA HIS A 21 -12.69 6.68 19.24
C HIS A 21 -12.38 7.66 20.39
N ILE A 22 -13.02 7.49 21.55
CA ILE A 22 -12.77 8.33 22.73
C ILE A 22 -11.38 8.05 23.32
N LEU A 23 -10.98 6.78 23.42
CA LEU A 23 -9.67 6.39 23.94
C LEU A 23 -8.53 7.04 23.14
N ARG A 24 -8.63 7.05 21.80
CA ARG A 24 -7.65 7.72 20.92
C ARG A 24 -7.57 9.22 21.15
N VAL A 25 -8.71 9.89 21.34
CA VAL A 25 -8.74 11.32 21.67
C VAL A 25 -8.07 11.57 23.02
N CYS A 26 -8.38 10.76 24.03
CA CYS A 26 -7.76 10.87 25.35
C CYS A 26 -6.24 10.61 25.30
N LEU A 27 -5.79 9.61 24.54
CA LEU A 27 -4.37 9.31 24.39
C LEU A 27 -3.63 10.48 23.73
N SER A 28 -4.18 11.01 22.63
CA SER A 28 -3.64 12.18 21.93
C SER A 28 -3.54 13.42 22.83
N LEU A 29 -4.53 13.66 23.70
CA LEU A 29 -4.48 14.75 24.68
C LEU A 29 -3.44 14.51 25.78
N SER A 30 -3.29 13.26 26.23
CA SER A 30 -2.33 12.90 27.28
C SER A 30 -0.86 13.02 26.83
N LEU A 31 -0.58 12.71 25.56
CA LEU A 31 0.78 12.74 24.99
C LEU A 31 1.18 14.14 24.49
N LEU A 32 0.23 15.07 24.38
CA LEU A 32 0.43 16.42 23.87
C LEU A 32 1.59 17.17 24.53
N PHE A 33 1.80 17.02 25.85
CA PHE A 33 2.92 17.65 26.55
C PHE A 33 4.28 17.11 26.11
N VAL A 34 4.40 15.79 25.98
CA VAL A 34 5.63 15.12 25.54
C VAL A 34 5.92 15.48 24.08
N ASP A 35 4.90 15.41 23.23
CA ASP A 35 5.02 15.68 21.80
C ASP A 35 5.33 17.14 21.49
N ASN A 36 4.86 18.09 22.32
CA ASN A 36 5.23 19.50 22.22
C ASN A 36 6.72 19.74 22.54
N ILE A 37 7.29 19.02 23.52
CA ILE A 37 8.72 19.10 23.84
C ILE A 37 9.53 18.56 22.65
N ILE A 38 9.10 17.44 22.07
CA ILE A 38 9.73 16.84 20.88
C ILE A 38 9.66 17.81 19.69
N LEU A 39 8.50 18.42 19.45
CA LEU A 39 8.32 19.41 18.39
C LEU A 39 9.27 20.60 18.56
N ALA A 40 9.35 21.16 19.77
CA ALA A 40 10.24 22.28 20.08
C ALA A 40 11.71 21.91 19.86
N ALA A 41 12.14 20.72 20.31
CA ALA A 41 13.49 20.22 20.09
C ALA A 41 13.80 20.02 18.60
N ALA A 42 12.88 19.43 17.83
CA ALA A 42 13.06 19.20 16.39
C ALA A 42 13.13 20.52 15.61
N VAL A 43 12.28 21.51 15.94
CA VAL A 43 12.32 22.85 15.34
C VAL A 43 13.64 23.55 15.67
N LEU A 44 14.12 23.45 16.91
CA LEU A 44 15.42 24.00 17.30
C LEU A 44 16.56 23.37 16.50
N ILE A 45 16.58 22.04 16.36
CA ILE A 45 17.58 21.33 15.55
C ILE A 45 17.49 21.74 14.07
N ALA A 46 16.28 21.89 13.53
CA ALA A 46 16.08 22.32 12.15
C ALA A 46 16.55 23.76 11.91
N TYR A 47 16.38 24.65 12.88
CA TYR A 47 16.87 26.04 12.82
C TYR A 47 18.40 26.12 12.88
N LEU A 48 19.04 25.25 13.69
CA LEU A 48 20.50 25.21 13.83
C LEU A 48 21.20 24.55 12.64
N ARG A 49 20.47 23.88 11.73
CA ARG A 49 21.07 23.25 10.55
C ARG A 49 21.28 24.26 9.43
N PRO A 50 22.49 24.32 8.84
CA PRO A 50 22.77 25.20 7.72
C PRO A 50 21.91 24.81 6.51
N ALA A 51 21.35 25.80 5.83
CA ALA A 51 20.59 25.60 4.60
C ALA A 51 21.49 24.95 3.53
N THR A 52 21.00 23.87 2.90
CA THR A 52 21.69 23.17 1.83
C THR A 52 22.02 24.15 0.69
N ARG A 53 23.30 24.23 0.31
CA ARG A 53 23.75 25.08 -0.80
C ARG A 53 23.14 24.58 -2.11
N ARG A 54 22.40 25.47 -2.79
CA ARG A 54 21.82 25.21 -4.10
C ARG A 54 22.92 25.14 -5.17
N SER A 55 22.81 24.21 -6.12
CA SER A 55 23.69 24.19 -7.28
C SER A 55 23.34 25.35 -8.22
N LYS A 56 24.35 25.98 -8.82
CA LYS A 56 24.19 27.22 -9.61
C LYS A 56 23.46 27.04 -10.95
N ASN A 57 23.25 25.79 -11.40
CA ASN A 57 22.65 25.46 -12.70
C ASN A 57 21.27 24.79 -12.56
N PHE A 58 20.59 24.98 -11.44
CA PHE A 58 19.32 24.31 -11.16
C PHE A 58 18.12 25.10 -11.69
N SER A 59 17.37 24.52 -12.64
CA SER A 59 16.07 25.06 -13.08
C SER A 59 14.95 24.46 -12.21
N PRO A 60 14.31 25.24 -11.32
CA PRO A 60 13.21 24.74 -10.51
C PRO A 60 12.03 24.33 -11.42
N LYS A 61 11.42 23.20 -11.09
CA LYS A 61 10.23 22.66 -11.74
C LYS A 61 9.07 22.67 -10.77
N THR A 62 7.86 22.90 -11.29
CA THR A 62 6.63 22.87 -10.49
C THR A 62 6.04 21.47 -10.54
N VAL A 63 5.92 20.83 -9.38
CA VAL A 63 5.38 19.46 -9.26
C VAL A 63 4.11 19.48 -8.43
N LEU A 64 3.05 18.88 -8.96
CA LEU A 64 1.81 18.64 -8.24
C LEU A 64 1.80 17.21 -7.72
N ILE A 65 1.63 17.03 -6.41
CA ILE A 65 1.47 15.72 -5.78
C ILE A 65 0.08 15.65 -5.17
N THR A 66 -0.77 14.75 -5.68
CA THR A 66 -2.08 14.46 -5.06
C THR A 66 -1.93 13.33 -4.04
N GLY A 67 -2.63 13.38 -2.91
CA GLY A 67 -2.54 12.38 -1.86
C GLY A 67 -1.41 12.60 -0.84
N ILE A 68 -1.06 13.86 -0.54
CA ILE A 68 -0.03 14.17 0.49
C ILE A 68 -0.43 13.76 1.90
N GLY A 69 -1.71 13.49 2.16
CA GLY A 69 -2.13 12.85 3.39
C GLY A 69 -1.50 11.46 3.63
N THR A 70 -0.88 10.86 2.61
CA THR A 70 -0.16 9.58 2.71
C THR A 70 1.32 9.76 3.04
N ALA A 71 1.89 8.76 3.72
CA ALA A 71 3.33 8.65 3.97
C ALA A 71 4.14 8.83 2.67
N HIS A 72 3.77 8.08 1.62
CA HIS A 72 4.46 8.11 0.34
C HIS A 72 4.44 9.50 -0.32
N GLY A 73 3.26 10.13 -0.40
CA GLY A 73 3.11 11.45 -1.00
C GLY A 73 3.89 12.54 -0.25
N LEU A 74 3.93 12.48 1.09
CA LEU A 74 4.67 13.42 1.91
C LEU A 74 6.19 13.22 1.82
N THR A 75 6.68 11.98 1.86
CA THR A 75 8.11 11.68 1.64
C THR A 75 8.56 12.17 0.27
N LEU A 76 7.73 11.94 -0.76
CA LEU A 76 8.00 12.43 -2.11
C LEU A 76 8.06 13.96 -2.12
N ALA A 77 7.05 14.66 -1.58
CA ALA A 77 7.03 16.11 -1.50
C ALA A 77 8.28 16.70 -0.82
N ARG A 78 8.71 16.09 0.29
CA ARG A 78 9.95 16.48 0.99
C ARG A 78 11.19 16.29 0.12
N SER A 79 11.30 15.18 -0.60
CA SER A 79 12.45 14.93 -1.50
C SER A 79 12.56 15.97 -2.63
N TRP A 80 11.43 16.30 -3.27
CA TRP A 80 11.39 17.34 -4.31
C TRP A 80 11.74 18.72 -3.77
N ALA A 81 11.23 19.08 -2.59
CA ALA A 81 11.54 20.35 -1.94
C ALA A 81 13.01 20.44 -1.50
N LEU A 82 13.60 19.33 -1.04
CA LEU A 82 15.03 19.26 -0.70
C LEU A 82 15.94 19.47 -1.91
N GLU A 83 15.53 18.99 -3.10
CA GLU A 83 16.22 19.26 -4.35
C GLU A 83 15.98 20.69 -4.88
N GLY A 84 15.05 21.44 -4.29
CA GLY A 84 14.78 22.84 -4.60
C GLY A 84 13.64 23.06 -5.60
N HIS A 85 12.89 22.02 -5.95
CA HIS A 85 11.72 22.13 -6.81
C HIS A 85 10.53 22.76 -6.07
N ARG A 86 9.61 23.35 -6.84
CA ARG A 86 8.39 23.96 -6.30
C ARG A 86 7.32 22.87 -6.18
N VAL A 87 6.95 22.51 -4.95
CA VAL A 87 5.98 21.44 -4.71
C VAL A 87 4.62 22.04 -4.36
N VAL A 88 3.61 21.71 -5.16
CA VAL A 88 2.21 21.98 -4.91
C VAL A 88 1.54 20.70 -4.42
N GLY A 89 0.78 20.83 -3.35
CA GLY A 89 0.12 19.71 -2.74
C GLY A 89 -1.39 19.69 -2.93
N ALA A 90 -1.95 18.49 -3.06
CA ALA A 90 -3.38 18.30 -3.02
C ALA A 90 -3.78 17.02 -2.28
N ASP A 91 -4.99 17.00 -1.72
CA ASP A 91 -5.58 15.80 -1.10
C ASP A 91 -7.06 15.68 -1.46
N ILE A 92 -7.51 14.44 -1.63
CA ILE A 92 -8.89 14.10 -2.00
C ILE A 92 -9.72 14.02 -0.71
N THR A 93 -10.81 14.77 -0.64
CA THR A 93 -11.68 14.80 0.54
C THR A 93 -12.89 13.88 0.34
N ASP A 94 -13.00 12.83 1.15
CA ASP A 94 -14.13 11.86 1.12
C ASP A 94 -15.15 12.09 2.24
N LEU A 95 -14.69 12.64 3.36
CA LEU A 95 -15.54 13.20 4.40
C LEU A 95 -15.31 14.69 4.30
N ASP A 96 -16.37 15.50 4.23
CA ASP A 96 -16.32 16.97 4.28
C ASP A 96 -15.82 17.48 5.65
N LEU A 97 -14.69 16.93 6.10
CA LEU A 97 -14.01 17.29 7.30
C LEU A 97 -13.47 18.70 7.10
N PRO A 98 -13.80 19.64 8.00
CA PRO A 98 -13.31 21.01 7.87
C PRO A 98 -11.79 21.13 8.09
N VAL A 99 -11.13 20.05 8.51
CA VAL A 99 -9.72 20.01 8.95
C VAL A 99 -8.80 19.54 7.82
N ARG A 100 -7.61 20.15 7.71
CA ARG A 100 -6.61 19.74 6.70
C ARG A 100 -5.86 18.50 7.19
N SER A 101 -5.41 17.65 6.27
CA SER A 101 -4.60 16.47 6.61
C SER A 101 -3.22 16.88 7.14
N GLY A 102 -2.60 16.02 7.96
CA GLY A 102 -1.26 16.26 8.53
C GLY A 102 -0.22 16.70 7.50
N GLY A 103 -0.12 15.97 6.38
CA GLY A 103 0.82 16.30 5.31
C GLY A 103 0.68 17.70 4.72
N SER A 104 -0.50 18.33 4.80
CA SER A 104 -0.72 19.71 4.32
C SER A 104 0.03 20.77 5.12
N MET A 105 0.47 20.45 6.34
CA MET A 105 1.22 21.36 7.22
C MET A 105 2.74 21.27 7.00
N SER A 106 3.18 20.53 5.98
CA SER A 106 4.59 20.37 5.68
C SER A 106 5.17 21.65 5.10
N LYS A 107 6.35 22.04 5.60
CA LYS A 107 7.09 23.18 5.03
C LYS A 107 7.58 22.92 3.60
N ALA A 108 7.54 21.68 3.13
CA ALA A 108 7.93 21.30 1.78
C ALA A 108 6.96 21.82 0.71
N LEU A 109 5.71 22.13 1.09
CA LEU A 109 4.67 22.56 0.18
C LEU A 109 4.63 24.08 0.08
N VAL A 110 4.51 24.57 -1.16
CA VAL A 110 4.30 26.00 -1.44
C VAL A 110 2.81 26.36 -1.39
N ALA A 111 1.96 25.44 -1.84
CA ALA A 111 0.52 25.59 -1.81
C ALA A 111 -0.15 24.25 -1.53
N PHE A 112 -1.34 24.28 -0.91
CA PHE A 112 -2.13 23.09 -0.62
C PHE A 112 -3.59 23.28 -1.06
N TYR A 113 -4.11 22.30 -1.81
CA TYR A 113 -5.46 22.29 -2.34
C TYR A 113 -6.27 21.10 -1.83
N ARG A 114 -7.54 21.34 -1.48
CA ARG A 114 -8.51 20.28 -1.21
C ARG A 114 -9.31 20.01 -2.47
N ILE A 115 -9.42 18.74 -2.83
CA ILE A 115 -10.13 18.31 -4.03
C ILE A 115 -11.33 17.45 -3.62
N PRO A 116 -12.57 17.95 -3.79
CA PRO A 116 -13.76 17.14 -3.57
C PRO A 116 -13.82 16.04 -4.63
N LYS A 117 -14.25 14.85 -4.23
CA LYS A 117 -14.27 13.67 -5.11
C LYS A 117 -15.13 13.88 -6.36
N ASP A 118 -16.28 14.53 -6.22
CA ASP A 118 -17.24 14.78 -7.31
C ASP A 118 -16.68 15.67 -8.44
N HIS A 119 -15.71 16.50 -8.11
CA HIS A 119 -15.04 17.39 -9.06
C HIS A 119 -13.55 17.08 -9.18
N TYR A 120 -13.16 15.82 -8.97
CA TYR A 120 -11.75 15.42 -8.98
C TYR A 120 -11.04 15.85 -10.27
N MET A 121 -11.62 15.51 -11.43
CA MET A 121 -10.99 15.75 -12.73
C MET A 121 -10.84 17.24 -13.05
N SER A 122 -11.92 18.02 -12.91
CA SER A 122 -11.90 19.44 -13.23
C SER A 122 -10.97 20.21 -12.30
N ARG A 123 -11.01 19.91 -10.98
CA ARG A 123 -10.17 20.61 -10.00
C ARG A 123 -8.69 20.30 -10.16
N VAL A 124 -8.31 19.07 -10.50
CA VAL A 124 -6.90 18.74 -10.79
C VAL A 124 -6.43 19.53 -12.02
N ALA A 125 -7.23 19.56 -13.10
CA ALA A 125 -6.90 20.32 -14.30
C ALA A 125 -6.77 21.84 -14.02
N ASP A 126 -7.70 22.40 -13.24
CA ASP A 126 -7.66 23.81 -12.83
C ASP A 126 -6.38 24.15 -12.05
N ILE A 127 -5.99 23.29 -11.10
CA ILE A 127 -4.77 23.48 -10.29
C ILE A 127 -3.54 23.43 -11.19
N ILE A 128 -3.48 22.46 -12.12
CA ILE A 128 -2.36 22.31 -13.05
C ILE A 128 -2.20 23.55 -13.92
N HIS A 129 -3.30 24.08 -14.44
CA HIS A 129 -3.30 25.30 -15.25
C HIS A 129 -2.91 26.52 -14.41
N ARG A 130 -3.54 26.72 -13.25
CA ARG A 130 -3.30 27.87 -12.36
C ARG A 130 -1.86 27.95 -11.87
N GLU A 131 -1.27 26.81 -11.52
CA GLU A 131 0.05 26.74 -10.91
C GLU A 131 1.18 26.55 -11.94
N ASN A 132 0.85 26.37 -13.22
CA ASN A 132 1.77 26.00 -14.31
C ASN A 132 2.62 24.79 -13.95
N VAL A 133 1.96 23.67 -13.65
CA VAL A 133 2.60 22.43 -13.20
C VAL A 133 3.33 21.76 -14.37
N ASP A 134 4.62 21.47 -14.20
CA ASP A 134 5.42 20.70 -15.17
C ASP A 134 5.14 19.20 -15.06
N ILE A 135 5.00 18.69 -13.82
CA ILE A 135 4.88 17.26 -13.53
C ILE A 135 3.74 17.00 -12.53
N TRP A 136 2.84 16.08 -12.86
CA TRP A 136 1.79 15.62 -11.94
C TRP A 136 2.01 14.17 -11.51
N ILE A 137 1.95 13.93 -10.19
CA ILE A 137 2.15 12.62 -9.56
C ILE A 137 0.98 12.31 -8.63
N PRO A 138 0.15 11.30 -8.92
CA PRO A 138 -0.88 10.87 -8.00
C PRO A 138 -0.38 9.82 -7.03
N CYS A 139 -0.40 10.21 -5.77
CA CYS A 139 -0.06 9.40 -4.61
C CYS A 139 -1.29 9.12 -3.72
N SER A 140 -2.52 9.36 -4.21
CA SER A 140 -3.74 9.17 -3.43
C SER A 140 -4.35 7.77 -3.63
N PRO A 141 -4.58 6.98 -2.56
CA PRO A 141 -5.28 5.70 -2.65
C PRO A 141 -6.82 5.87 -2.76
N LYS A 142 -7.33 7.10 -2.63
CA LYS A 142 -8.77 7.41 -2.65
C LYS A 142 -9.33 7.54 -4.06
N ALA A 143 -8.48 7.89 -5.03
CA ALA A 143 -8.82 7.87 -6.45
C ALA A 143 -8.62 6.47 -7.00
N SER A 144 -9.47 6.07 -7.94
CA SER A 144 -9.23 4.87 -8.72
C SER A 144 -8.13 5.11 -9.76
N PRO A 145 -7.31 4.09 -10.09
CA PRO A 145 -6.30 4.21 -11.14
C PRO A 145 -6.89 4.57 -12.52
N VAL A 146 -8.17 4.25 -12.75
CA VAL A 146 -8.87 4.59 -14.00
C VAL A 146 -9.24 6.07 -14.02
N GLU A 147 -9.70 6.64 -12.90
CA GLU A 147 -9.91 8.09 -12.77
C GLU A 147 -8.61 8.86 -13.00
N ASP A 148 -7.51 8.44 -12.37
CA ASP A 148 -6.20 9.06 -12.57
C ASP A 148 -5.73 9.01 -14.03
N ALA A 149 -6.02 7.91 -14.73
CA ALA A 149 -5.71 7.77 -16.15
C ALA A 149 -6.58 8.69 -17.03
N MET A 150 -7.86 8.86 -16.71
CA MET A 150 -8.74 9.80 -17.42
C MET A 150 -8.30 11.25 -17.22
N VAL A 151 -7.85 11.60 -16.02
CA VAL A 151 -7.28 12.91 -15.71
C VAL A 151 -6.00 13.15 -16.52
N ARG A 152 -5.11 12.16 -16.62
CA ARG A 152 -3.93 12.23 -17.50
C ARG A 152 -4.30 12.52 -18.94
N GLN A 153 -5.24 11.78 -19.51
CA GLN A 153 -5.65 11.95 -20.90
C GLN A 153 -6.15 13.38 -21.17
N LEU A 154 -6.90 13.95 -20.22
CA LEU A 154 -7.35 15.33 -20.27
C LEU A 154 -6.17 16.32 -20.19
N ILE A 155 -5.30 16.16 -19.20
CA ILE A 155 -4.16 17.07 -18.97
C ILE A 155 -3.21 17.09 -20.16
N GLU A 156 -2.82 15.93 -20.67
CA GLU A 156 -1.87 15.82 -21.79
C GLU A 156 -2.47 16.28 -23.13
N GLY A 157 -3.80 16.34 -23.23
CA GLY A 157 -4.49 16.91 -24.38
C GLY A 157 -4.53 18.45 -24.40
N TYR A 158 -4.53 19.10 -23.23
CA TYR A 158 -4.74 20.55 -23.11
C TYR A 158 -3.53 21.32 -22.55
N THR A 159 -2.55 20.64 -21.96
CA THR A 159 -1.41 21.27 -21.27
C THR A 159 -0.09 20.57 -21.58
N SER A 160 1.03 21.24 -21.32
CA SER A 160 2.38 20.65 -21.43
C SER A 160 2.80 19.85 -20.19
N CYS A 161 1.90 19.66 -19.22
CA CYS A 161 2.17 18.93 -17.99
C CYS A 161 2.35 17.45 -18.29
N THR A 162 3.43 16.84 -17.80
CA THR A 162 3.60 15.39 -17.95
C THR A 162 3.12 14.64 -16.73
N CYS A 163 2.30 13.62 -16.96
CA CYS A 163 1.67 12.86 -15.89
C CYS A 163 2.47 11.58 -15.59
N ILE A 164 2.57 11.17 -14.33
CA ILE A 164 3.20 9.91 -13.92
C ILE A 164 2.12 8.89 -13.53
N THR A 165 1.29 8.55 -14.52
CA THR A 165 0.20 7.58 -14.41
C THR A 165 0.05 6.75 -15.66
N PHE A 166 -0.46 5.53 -15.52
CA PHE A 166 -0.74 4.71 -16.69
C PHE A 166 -1.86 5.30 -17.54
N ASP A 167 -1.82 4.97 -18.84
CA ASP A 167 -2.90 5.27 -19.75
C ASP A 167 -4.17 4.48 -19.40
N VAL A 168 -5.33 4.94 -19.88
CA VAL A 168 -6.65 4.37 -19.53
C VAL A 168 -6.73 2.89 -19.91
N THR A 169 -6.18 2.53 -21.07
CA THR A 169 -6.14 1.16 -21.58
C THR A 169 -5.34 0.23 -20.65
N CYS A 170 -4.16 0.67 -20.21
CA CYS A 170 -3.33 -0.03 -19.24
C CYS A 170 -4.00 -0.10 -17.87
N ALA A 171 -4.62 0.99 -17.41
CA ALA A 171 -5.29 1.04 -16.12
C ALA A 171 -6.43 0.02 -16.00
N ILE A 172 -7.25 -0.11 -17.05
CA ILE A 172 -8.34 -1.10 -17.10
C ILE A 172 -7.78 -2.53 -17.17
N ARG A 173 -6.77 -2.76 -18.02
CA ARG A 173 -6.17 -4.08 -18.24
C ARG A 173 -5.46 -4.60 -16.98
N PHE A 174 -4.70 -3.74 -16.28
CA PHE A 174 -3.96 -4.11 -15.08
C PHE A 174 -4.82 -4.03 -13.81
N GLY A 175 -5.95 -3.32 -13.85
CA GLY A 175 -6.91 -3.27 -12.75
C GLY A 175 -7.66 -4.58 -12.50
N HIS A 176 -7.87 -5.40 -13.54
CA HIS A 176 -8.56 -6.69 -13.44
C HIS A 176 -7.55 -7.86 -13.40
N PRO A 177 -7.61 -8.75 -12.39
CA PRO A 177 -6.62 -9.81 -12.22
C PRO A 177 -6.58 -10.80 -13.39
N ASP A 178 -7.74 -11.16 -13.96
CA ASP A 178 -7.80 -12.07 -15.11
C ASP A 178 -7.23 -11.43 -16.39
N SER A 179 -7.55 -10.17 -16.66
CA SER A 179 -7.01 -9.43 -17.82
C SER A 179 -5.50 -9.24 -17.73
N PHE A 180 -5.00 -8.94 -16.53
CA PHE A 180 -3.56 -8.85 -16.28
C PHE A 180 -2.87 -10.20 -16.46
N ARG A 181 -3.47 -11.28 -15.95
CA ARG A 181 -2.97 -12.65 -16.11
C ARG A 181 -2.87 -13.04 -17.57
N GLN A 182 -3.93 -12.77 -18.35
CA GLN A 182 -3.94 -13.02 -19.79
C GLN A 182 -2.83 -12.24 -20.51
N TYR A 183 -2.65 -10.97 -20.16
CA TYR A 183 -1.56 -10.15 -20.68
C TYR A 183 -0.17 -10.74 -20.39
N LEU A 184 0.05 -11.27 -19.17
CA LEU A 184 1.33 -11.90 -18.83
C LEU A 184 1.58 -13.19 -19.63
N ILE A 185 0.53 -13.99 -19.85
CA ILE A 185 0.60 -15.22 -20.67
C ILE A 185 0.95 -14.88 -22.11
N GLU A 186 0.26 -13.88 -22.70
CA GLU A 186 0.53 -13.39 -24.07
C GLU A 186 1.98 -12.90 -24.23
N LYS A 187 2.53 -12.28 -23.19
CA LYS A 187 3.93 -11.82 -23.18
C LYS A 187 4.92 -12.91 -22.81
N GLY A 188 4.49 -14.13 -22.52
CA GLY A 188 5.37 -15.24 -22.12
C GLY A 188 6.18 -14.90 -20.87
N LEU A 189 5.52 -14.33 -19.86
CA LEU A 189 6.09 -14.06 -18.53
C LEU A 189 5.69 -15.19 -17.57
N PRO A 190 6.46 -15.44 -16.50
CA PRO A 190 6.12 -16.45 -15.51
C PRO A 190 4.91 -16.01 -14.69
N VAL A 191 3.81 -16.74 -14.84
CA VAL A 191 2.52 -16.44 -14.21
C VAL A 191 2.20 -17.53 -13.20
N LEU A 192 1.67 -17.12 -12.05
CA LEU A 192 1.18 -18.07 -11.06
C LEU A 192 0.03 -18.90 -11.64
N GLU A 193 0.10 -20.22 -11.51
CA GLU A 193 -0.97 -21.09 -11.99
C GLU A 193 -2.28 -20.81 -11.24
N HIS A 194 -3.30 -20.46 -12.02
CA HIS A 194 -4.63 -20.14 -11.53
C HIS A 194 -5.66 -20.79 -12.46
N HIS A 195 -6.40 -21.74 -11.91
CA HIS A 195 -7.36 -22.54 -12.65
C HIS A 195 -8.75 -22.40 -12.04
N ARG A 196 -9.72 -22.02 -12.86
CA ARG A 196 -11.14 -22.09 -12.50
C ARG A 196 -11.62 -23.52 -12.74
N VAL A 197 -11.96 -24.21 -11.68
CA VAL A 197 -12.32 -25.62 -11.69
C VAL A 197 -13.83 -25.77 -11.55
N GLN A 198 -14.44 -26.47 -12.52
CA GLN A 198 -15.88 -26.74 -12.58
C GLN A 198 -16.24 -28.21 -12.28
N SER A 199 -15.23 -29.08 -12.18
CA SER A 199 -15.42 -30.51 -11.88
C SER A 199 -14.26 -31.06 -11.06
N ARG A 200 -14.53 -32.10 -10.26
CA ARG A 200 -13.52 -32.80 -9.45
C ARG A 200 -12.42 -33.42 -10.32
N ASP A 201 -12.79 -33.99 -11.46
CA ASP A 201 -11.82 -34.57 -12.41
C ASP A 201 -10.80 -33.55 -12.90
N SER A 202 -11.21 -32.28 -13.05
CA SER A 202 -10.29 -31.22 -13.46
C SER A 202 -9.24 -30.95 -12.38
N VAL A 203 -9.61 -31.01 -11.10
CA VAL A 203 -8.66 -30.89 -9.98
C VAL A 203 -7.63 -32.02 -10.04
N HIS A 204 -8.09 -33.26 -10.18
CA HIS A 204 -7.19 -34.41 -10.26
C HIS A 204 -6.25 -34.34 -11.47
N LYS A 205 -6.76 -33.95 -12.64
CA LYS A 205 -5.93 -33.77 -13.84
C LYS A 205 -4.82 -32.74 -13.63
N ILE A 206 -5.13 -31.62 -12.95
CA ILE A 206 -4.14 -30.57 -12.65
C ILE A 206 -3.09 -31.09 -11.66
N LEU A 207 -3.53 -31.74 -10.57
CA LEU A 207 -2.62 -32.31 -9.57
C LEU A 207 -1.72 -33.40 -10.16
N HIS A 208 -2.23 -34.23 -11.06
CA HIS A 208 -1.44 -35.26 -11.75
C HIS A 208 -0.44 -34.69 -12.75
N ARG A 209 -0.76 -33.56 -13.39
CA ARG A 209 0.15 -32.88 -14.33
C ARG A 209 1.37 -32.29 -13.63
N SER A 210 1.21 -31.84 -12.39
CA SER A 210 2.22 -31.10 -11.63
C SER A 210 2.39 -31.68 -10.22
N PRO A 211 2.95 -32.90 -10.06
CA PRO A 211 2.98 -33.59 -8.76
C PRO A 211 3.88 -32.93 -7.70
N SER A 212 4.83 -32.10 -8.11
CA SER A 212 5.74 -31.37 -7.21
C SER A 212 5.14 -30.07 -6.65
N LYS A 213 4.04 -29.59 -7.25
CA LYS A 213 3.42 -28.30 -6.92
C LYS A 213 2.31 -28.46 -5.89
N ALA A 214 2.24 -27.51 -4.98
CA ALA A 214 1.14 -27.37 -4.03
C ALA A 214 0.16 -26.30 -4.51
N TYR A 215 -1.11 -26.49 -4.21
CA TYR A 215 -2.22 -25.63 -4.62
C TYR A 215 -3.15 -25.37 -3.44
N HIS A 216 -3.67 -24.16 -3.36
CA HIS A 216 -4.79 -23.78 -2.52
C HIS A 216 -6.07 -23.86 -3.35
N ILE A 217 -7.05 -24.58 -2.84
CA ILE A 217 -8.39 -24.61 -3.41
C ILE A 217 -9.33 -23.75 -2.54
N SER A 218 -10.03 -22.82 -3.17
CA SER A 218 -11.00 -21.92 -2.53
C SER A 218 -12.20 -21.68 -3.45
N ARG A 219 -13.34 -21.26 -2.90
CA ARG A 219 -14.49 -20.86 -3.73
C ARG A 219 -14.18 -19.57 -4.46
N ALA A 220 -14.73 -19.41 -5.68
CA ALA A 220 -14.59 -18.18 -6.45
C ALA A 220 -15.19 -16.95 -5.73
N SER A 221 -16.23 -17.16 -4.92
CA SER A 221 -16.82 -16.16 -4.02
C SER A 221 -16.76 -16.70 -2.58
N PRO A 222 -15.64 -16.51 -1.87
CA PRO A 222 -15.48 -17.04 -0.52
C PRO A 222 -16.41 -16.32 0.46
N SER A 223 -17.05 -17.07 1.34
CA SER A 223 -17.70 -16.48 2.52
C SER A 223 -16.63 -16.10 3.54
N ALA A 224 -16.88 -15.07 4.37
CA ALA A 224 -15.87 -14.48 5.27
C ALA A 224 -15.20 -15.45 6.27
N SER A 225 -15.74 -16.66 6.44
CA SER A 225 -15.26 -17.69 7.37
C SER A 225 -14.63 -18.91 6.67
N GLU A 226 -14.54 -18.92 5.34
CA GLU A 226 -14.14 -20.11 4.58
C GLU A 226 -12.62 -20.16 4.38
N LYS A 227 -11.99 -21.21 4.89
CA LYS A 227 -10.54 -21.39 4.84
C LYS A 227 -10.14 -22.14 3.57
N ALA A 228 -9.12 -21.65 2.87
CA ALA A 228 -8.54 -22.35 1.73
C ALA A 228 -7.95 -23.70 2.15
N ILE A 229 -8.17 -24.73 1.33
CA ILE A 229 -7.68 -26.09 1.57
C ILE A 229 -6.39 -26.30 0.77
N LEU A 230 -5.36 -26.85 1.40
CA LEU A 230 -4.08 -27.16 0.77
C LEU A 230 -4.11 -28.55 0.12
N LEU A 231 -3.74 -28.62 -1.15
CA LEU A 231 -3.59 -29.82 -1.97
C LEU A 231 -2.19 -29.88 -2.60
N PRO A 232 -1.57 -31.05 -2.78
CA PRO A 232 -1.98 -32.33 -2.23
C PRO A 232 -1.83 -32.36 -0.69
N SER A 233 -2.74 -33.07 -0.03
CA SER A 233 -2.60 -33.39 1.39
C SER A 233 -1.46 -34.40 1.60
N THR A 234 -1.06 -34.65 2.85
CA THR A 234 0.06 -35.52 3.20
C THR A 234 0.01 -36.92 2.59
N THR A 235 -1.18 -37.41 2.24
CA THR A 235 -1.37 -38.63 1.45
C THR A 235 -2.35 -38.41 0.30
N LEU A 236 -2.19 -39.20 -0.77
CA LEU A 236 -3.14 -39.22 -1.89
C LEU A 236 -4.56 -39.55 -1.41
N SER A 237 -4.72 -40.54 -0.52
CA SER A 237 -6.03 -40.89 0.05
C SER A 237 -6.73 -39.71 0.74
N LYS A 238 -6.00 -38.96 1.56
CA LYS A 238 -6.52 -37.73 2.21
C LYS A 238 -6.87 -36.66 1.19
N THR A 239 -6.09 -36.54 0.11
CA THR A 239 -6.36 -35.62 -0.99
C THR A 239 -7.68 -35.98 -1.68
N TYR A 240 -7.92 -37.26 -1.99
CA TYR A 240 -9.19 -37.73 -2.56
C TYR A 240 -10.37 -37.50 -1.61
N SER A 241 -10.23 -37.81 -0.32
CA SER A 241 -11.28 -37.56 0.68
C SER A 241 -11.61 -36.06 0.79
N ALA A 242 -10.59 -35.21 0.89
CA ALA A 242 -10.78 -33.75 0.94
C ALA A 242 -11.48 -33.22 -0.31
N ILE A 243 -11.10 -33.67 -1.52
CA ILE A 243 -11.75 -33.27 -2.78
C ILE A 243 -13.20 -33.80 -2.86
N SER A 244 -13.48 -34.97 -2.28
CA SER A 244 -14.83 -35.55 -2.26
C SER A 244 -15.81 -34.76 -1.40
N GLU A 245 -15.33 -34.16 -0.30
CA GLU A 245 -16.12 -33.30 0.59
C GLU A 245 -16.46 -31.96 -0.08
N ILE A 246 -15.63 -31.50 -1.02
CA ILE A 246 -15.84 -30.26 -1.76
C ILE A 246 -16.96 -30.47 -2.79
N GLN A 247 -18.02 -29.66 -2.68
CA GLN A 247 -19.10 -29.58 -3.67
C GLN A 247 -18.68 -28.66 -4.82
N ILE A 248 -18.10 -29.25 -5.87
CA ILE A 248 -17.72 -28.53 -7.09
C ILE A 248 -18.84 -28.71 -8.12
N SER A 249 -19.42 -27.60 -8.60
CA SER A 249 -20.40 -27.62 -9.67
C SER A 249 -20.14 -26.50 -10.68
N LYS A 250 -20.83 -26.53 -11.83
CA LYS A 250 -20.77 -25.44 -12.81
C LYS A 250 -21.31 -24.13 -12.25
N ASP A 251 -22.34 -24.22 -11.41
CA ASP A 251 -23.01 -23.09 -10.77
C ASP A 251 -22.20 -22.52 -9.59
N GLN A 252 -21.37 -23.37 -8.94
CA GLN A 252 -20.46 -22.99 -7.87
C GLN A 252 -19.01 -23.36 -8.22
N PRO A 253 -18.34 -22.55 -9.05
CA PRO A 253 -16.97 -22.81 -9.46
C PRO A 253 -15.98 -22.57 -8.32
N TRP A 254 -14.96 -23.42 -8.28
CA TRP A 254 -13.83 -23.29 -7.36
C TRP A 254 -12.61 -22.77 -8.10
N ILE A 255 -11.70 -22.16 -7.35
CA ILE A 255 -10.42 -21.66 -7.82
C ILE A 255 -9.33 -22.53 -7.22
N LEU A 256 -8.45 -23.04 -8.08
CA LEU A 256 -7.23 -23.74 -7.70
C LEU A 256 -6.04 -22.84 -8.05
N GLN A 257 -5.34 -22.36 -7.03
CA GLN A 257 -4.23 -21.42 -7.15
C GLN A 257 -2.95 -22.06 -6.59
N GLN A 258 -1.83 -21.97 -7.30
CA GLN A 258 -0.55 -22.49 -6.79
C GLN A 258 -0.13 -21.80 -5.48
N GLN A 259 0.33 -22.59 -4.51
CA GLN A 259 0.91 -22.09 -3.26
C GLN A 259 2.42 -21.95 -3.39
N SER A 260 2.98 -20.85 -2.90
CA SER A 260 4.43 -20.65 -2.73
C SER A 260 4.94 -21.19 -1.40
N ARG A 261 6.12 -21.81 -1.41
CA ARG A 261 6.82 -22.27 -0.20
C ARG A 261 7.57 -21.15 0.54
N LEU A 262 8.20 -20.23 -0.19
CA LEU A 262 9.03 -19.15 0.40
C LEU A 262 8.24 -17.88 0.74
N GLY A 263 7.00 -17.79 0.27
CA GLY A 263 6.07 -16.72 0.60
C GLY A 263 5.93 -15.65 -0.48
N GLU A 264 5.27 -14.57 -0.08
CA GLU A 264 4.84 -13.51 -0.98
C GLU A 264 5.75 -12.29 -0.89
N LEU A 265 6.12 -11.79 -2.06
CA LEU A 265 6.98 -10.64 -2.28
C LEU A 265 6.22 -9.56 -3.03
N PHE A 266 6.56 -8.30 -2.75
CA PHE A 266 6.09 -7.15 -3.50
C PHE A 266 7.27 -6.41 -4.10
N ALA A 267 7.16 -6.11 -5.39
CA ALA A 267 8.08 -5.24 -6.10
C ALA A 267 7.38 -3.92 -6.42
N ASP A 268 7.76 -2.84 -5.74
CA ASP A 268 7.31 -1.50 -6.05
C ASP A 268 8.22 -0.90 -7.11
N LEU A 269 7.64 -0.42 -8.21
CA LEU A 269 8.33 0.02 -9.41
C LEU A 269 7.92 1.46 -9.76
N LEU A 270 8.92 2.28 -10.12
CA LEU A 270 8.71 3.49 -10.89
C LEU A 270 9.10 3.21 -12.34
N ILE A 271 8.11 3.23 -13.22
CA ILE A 271 8.30 3.03 -14.65
C ILE A 271 8.18 4.39 -15.34
N VAL A 272 9.13 4.72 -16.20
CA VAL A 272 9.09 5.93 -17.03
C VAL A 272 9.43 5.56 -18.47
N ARG A 273 8.52 5.85 -19.41
CA ARG A 273 8.71 5.61 -20.85
C ARG A 273 9.20 4.18 -21.16
N GLY A 274 8.59 3.18 -20.52
CA GLY A 274 8.96 1.77 -20.73
C GLY A 274 10.32 1.38 -20.13
N HIS A 275 10.83 2.13 -19.15
CA HIS A 275 12.07 1.82 -18.43
C HIS A 275 11.84 1.82 -16.92
N VAL A 276 12.48 0.89 -16.20
CA VAL A 276 12.45 0.84 -14.74
C VAL A 276 13.47 1.85 -14.20
N GLN A 277 12.99 2.91 -13.55
CA GLN A 277 13.84 3.95 -12.96
C GLN A 277 14.13 3.69 -11.48
N ALA A 278 13.19 3.06 -10.78
CA ALA A 278 13.35 2.67 -9.39
C ALA A 278 12.66 1.34 -9.14
N ILE A 279 13.29 0.51 -8.32
CA ILE A 279 12.72 -0.76 -7.85
C ILE A 279 13.01 -0.97 -6.38
N ARG A 280 11.97 -1.36 -5.65
CA ARG A 280 12.04 -1.77 -4.25
C ARG A 280 11.41 -3.14 -4.09
N VAL A 281 12.10 -4.05 -3.41
CA VAL A 281 11.59 -5.39 -3.12
C VAL A 281 11.39 -5.55 -1.62
N ARG A 282 10.21 -6.02 -1.23
CA ARG A 282 9.78 -6.18 0.18
C ARG A 282 8.91 -7.42 0.35
N PHE A 283 8.96 -8.05 1.53
CA PHE A 283 8.14 -9.22 1.87
C PHE A 283 6.74 -8.82 2.35
N SER A 284 5.75 -9.68 2.09
CA SER A 284 4.39 -9.52 2.58
C SER A 284 4.27 -9.79 4.08
N ASP A 285 5.05 -10.74 4.59
CA ASP A 285 4.89 -11.24 5.96
C ASP A 285 5.89 -10.57 6.90
N SER A 286 5.40 -10.05 8.02
CA SER A 286 6.20 -9.47 9.11
C SER A 286 6.81 -10.58 9.99
N GLY A 287 7.20 -11.70 9.38
CA GLY A 287 7.89 -12.78 10.07
C GLY A 287 9.29 -12.34 10.50
N PRO A 288 9.91 -13.02 11.49
CA PRO A 288 11.25 -12.68 12.02
C PRO A 288 12.40 -12.92 11.01
N PHE A 289 12.11 -13.15 9.73
CA PHE A 289 13.10 -13.40 8.70
C PHE A 289 13.85 -12.10 8.37
N THR A 290 15.17 -12.12 8.57
CA THR A 290 16.08 -11.02 8.27
C THR A 290 16.30 -10.88 6.77
N TRP A 291 15.25 -10.48 6.04
CA TRP A 291 15.33 -10.22 4.60
C TRP A 291 16.37 -9.15 4.28
N GLY A 292 17.17 -9.39 3.24
CA GLY A 292 18.16 -8.46 2.70
C GLY A 292 19.56 -8.64 3.27
N THR A 293 19.74 -9.57 4.21
CA THR A 293 21.05 -9.87 4.81
C THR A 293 21.77 -11.01 4.09
N SER A 294 21.02 -11.96 3.53
CA SER A 294 21.61 -13.17 2.95
C SER A 294 22.10 -12.94 1.50
N ARG A 295 23.09 -13.72 1.06
CA ARG A 295 23.51 -13.73 -0.37
C ARG A 295 22.38 -14.21 -1.29
N LEU A 296 21.52 -15.09 -0.78
CA LEU A 296 20.36 -15.59 -1.51
C LEU A 296 19.34 -14.47 -1.76
N ASP A 297 19.10 -13.61 -0.77
CA ASP A 297 18.17 -12.47 -0.88
C ASP A 297 18.65 -11.49 -1.95
N LYS A 298 19.97 -11.23 -2.01
CA LYS A 298 20.59 -10.39 -3.03
C LYS A 298 20.43 -11.00 -4.43
N ALA A 299 20.67 -12.30 -4.56
CA ALA A 299 20.48 -13.01 -5.83
C ALA A 299 18.99 -13.03 -6.26
N LEU A 300 18.07 -13.19 -5.30
CA LEU A 300 16.64 -13.17 -5.53
C LEU A 300 16.17 -11.78 -5.96
N ALA A 301 16.61 -10.71 -5.29
CA ALA A 301 16.32 -9.33 -5.69
C ALA A 301 16.87 -8.98 -7.07
N ALA A 302 18.09 -9.43 -7.41
CA ALA A 302 18.64 -9.26 -8.75
C ALA A 302 17.82 -10.01 -9.81
N SER A 303 17.35 -11.22 -9.48
CA SER A 303 16.47 -12.01 -10.36
C SER A 303 15.11 -11.35 -10.56
N ILE A 304 14.53 -10.82 -9.49
CA ILE A 304 13.28 -10.03 -9.53
C ILE A 304 13.49 -8.78 -10.39
N HIS A 305 14.61 -8.08 -10.23
CA HIS A 305 14.91 -6.92 -11.06
C HIS A 305 14.97 -7.25 -12.55
N SER A 306 15.68 -8.32 -12.92
CA SER A 306 15.72 -8.81 -14.31
C SER A 306 14.32 -9.19 -14.82
N LEU A 307 13.51 -9.82 -13.98
CA LEU A 307 12.13 -10.16 -14.33
C LEU A 307 11.26 -8.92 -14.54
N MET A 308 11.38 -7.91 -13.68
CA MET A 308 10.64 -6.65 -13.80
C MET A 308 11.11 -5.85 -15.02
N GLN A 309 12.41 -5.84 -15.33
CA GLN A 309 12.91 -5.28 -16.59
C GLN A 309 12.33 -6.00 -17.81
N LYS A 310 12.22 -7.34 -17.78
CA LYS A 310 11.56 -8.13 -18.84
C LYS A 310 10.06 -7.80 -18.95
N LEU A 311 9.37 -7.61 -17.82
CA LEU A 311 7.96 -7.23 -17.77
C LEU A 311 7.74 -5.89 -18.49
N VAL A 312 8.59 -4.89 -18.21
CA VAL A 312 8.47 -3.56 -18.80
C VAL A 312 8.90 -3.54 -20.26
N THR A 313 10.01 -4.19 -20.62
CA THR A 313 10.52 -4.23 -22.02
C THR A 313 9.60 -4.98 -22.97
N LYS A 314 8.93 -6.05 -22.51
CA LYS A 314 7.88 -6.74 -23.29
C LYS A 314 6.56 -5.97 -23.33
N GLY A 315 6.41 -4.99 -22.45
CA GLY A 315 5.23 -4.13 -22.37
C GLY A 315 5.20 -3.03 -23.42
N ASP A 316 4.33 -2.05 -23.20
CA ASP A 316 4.21 -0.89 -24.08
C ASP A 316 5.31 0.13 -23.74
N VAL A 317 5.91 0.72 -24.78
CA VAL A 317 6.90 1.81 -24.67
C VAL A 317 6.32 3.03 -23.95
N ARG A 318 5.00 3.19 -23.94
CA ARG A 318 4.29 4.29 -23.27
C ARG A 318 4.03 4.06 -21.77
N LEU A 319 4.44 2.92 -21.19
CA LEU A 319 4.24 2.66 -19.77
C LEU A 319 5.00 3.70 -18.92
N THR A 320 4.25 4.52 -18.19
CA THR A 320 4.78 5.51 -17.23
C THR A 320 3.89 5.51 -16.01
N GLY A 321 4.44 5.39 -14.80
CA GLY A 321 3.66 5.40 -13.56
C GLY A 321 4.22 4.46 -12.49
N HIS A 322 3.53 4.45 -11.34
CA HIS A 322 3.83 3.55 -10.23
C HIS A 322 3.09 2.23 -10.35
N LEU A 323 3.83 1.13 -10.25
CA LEU A 323 3.31 -0.23 -10.31
C LEU A 323 3.85 -1.03 -9.13
N CYS A 324 2.98 -1.66 -8.35
CA CYS A 324 3.40 -2.68 -7.40
C CYS A 324 2.98 -4.05 -7.91
N VAL A 325 3.97 -4.93 -8.10
CA VAL A 325 3.76 -6.29 -8.58
C VAL A 325 3.84 -7.25 -7.40
N ARG A 326 2.81 -8.08 -7.24
CA ARG A 326 2.79 -9.19 -6.27
C ARG A 326 3.45 -10.40 -6.91
N LEU A 327 4.50 -10.88 -6.26
CA LEU A 327 5.35 -11.98 -6.69
C LEU A 327 5.24 -13.11 -5.68
N MET A 328 5.33 -14.34 -6.17
CA MET A 328 5.35 -15.55 -5.37
C MET A 328 6.60 -16.34 -5.71
N VAL A 329 7.33 -16.76 -4.69
CA VAL A 329 8.57 -17.53 -4.88
C VAL A 329 8.35 -18.96 -4.44
N ASP A 330 8.54 -19.88 -5.37
CA ASP A 330 8.44 -21.30 -5.13
C ASP A 330 9.82 -21.95 -5.21
N GLU A 331 9.98 -23.09 -4.53
CA GLU A 331 11.19 -23.91 -4.58
C GLU A 331 10.91 -25.13 -5.46
N GLU A 332 11.59 -25.16 -6.60
CA GLU A 332 11.56 -26.29 -7.52
C GLU A 332 12.77 -27.18 -7.24
N PHE A 333 12.50 -28.45 -6.94
CA PHE A 333 13.52 -29.45 -6.63
C PHE A 333 13.85 -30.19 -7.92
N GLU A 334 15.02 -29.91 -8.49
CA GLU A 334 15.63 -30.74 -9.52
C GLU A 334 16.44 -31.86 -8.85
N ALA A 335 16.76 -32.92 -9.59
CA ALA A 335 17.41 -34.12 -9.04
C ALA A 335 18.71 -33.85 -8.26
N HIS A 336 19.40 -32.74 -8.55
CA HIS A 336 20.70 -32.38 -7.95
C HIS A 336 20.76 -30.91 -7.50
N SER A 337 19.67 -30.14 -7.62
CA SER A 337 19.68 -28.71 -7.29
C SER A 337 18.31 -28.22 -6.82
N VAL A 338 18.29 -27.17 -6.00
CA VAL A 338 17.06 -26.46 -5.62
C VAL A 338 17.08 -25.11 -6.33
N ARG A 339 16.04 -24.85 -7.11
CA ARG A 339 15.87 -23.62 -7.88
C ARG A 339 14.72 -22.80 -7.32
N HIS A 340 14.97 -21.50 -7.16
CA HIS A 340 13.93 -20.54 -6.84
C HIS A 340 13.22 -20.08 -8.11
N ALA A 341 11.95 -20.43 -8.26
CA ALA A 341 11.10 -20.01 -9.36
C ALA A 341 10.23 -18.82 -8.90
N ILE A 342 10.26 -17.74 -9.68
CA ILE A 342 9.53 -16.50 -9.36
C ILE A 342 8.33 -16.39 -10.30
N TYR A 343 7.14 -16.36 -9.72
CA TYR A 343 5.87 -16.26 -10.42
C TYR A 343 5.20 -14.92 -10.13
N ILE A 344 4.61 -14.30 -11.15
CA ILE A 344 3.81 -13.09 -10.99
C ILE A 344 2.38 -13.50 -10.63
N ALA A 345 1.91 -13.06 -9.47
CA ALA A 345 0.57 -13.35 -8.96
C ALA A 345 -0.45 -12.26 -9.29
N GLY A 346 -0.02 -11.00 -9.38
CA GLY A 346 -0.91 -9.88 -9.70
C GLY A 346 -0.20 -8.53 -9.61
N CYS A 347 -0.96 -7.45 -9.81
CA CYS A 347 -0.43 -6.09 -9.67
C CYS A 347 -1.45 -5.14 -9.05
N THR A 348 -0.94 -4.04 -8.50
CA THR A 348 -1.71 -2.88 -8.06
C THR A 348 -1.11 -1.63 -8.66
N LEU A 349 -1.97 -0.74 -9.14
CA LEU A 349 -1.57 0.49 -9.82
C LEU A 349 -1.62 1.69 -8.86
N GLY A 350 -0.74 2.65 -9.11
CA GLY A 350 -0.73 3.94 -8.41
C GLY A 350 -0.28 3.80 -6.95
N ALA A 351 -0.91 4.59 -6.08
CA ALA A 351 -0.56 4.71 -4.67
C ALA A 351 -1.29 3.75 -3.73
N ARG A 352 -2.15 2.89 -4.29
CA ARG A 352 -2.87 1.85 -3.56
C ARG A 352 -2.02 0.70 -2.98
N PRO A 353 -0.74 0.46 -3.34
CA PRO A 353 0.02 -0.59 -2.70
C PRO A 353 0.38 -0.16 -1.26
N VAL A 354 -0.31 -0.75 -0.29
CA VAL A 354 0.03 -0.93 1.14
C VAL A 354 0.82 0.22 1.76
N ASP A 355 0.19 1.02 2.63
CA ASP A 355 0.63 2.04 3.64
C ASP A 355 1.98 2.79 3.53
N HIS A 356 2.99 2.25 2.85
CA HIS A 356 4.37 2.74 2.77
C HIS A 356 5.05 2.41 1.41
N PRO A 357 4.41 2.54 0.23
CA PRO A 357 5.12 2.34 -1.02
C PRO A 357 6.33 3.29 -1.05
N LEU A 358 7.52 2.77 -1.30
CA LEU A 358 8.79 3.53 -1.36
C LEU A 358 9.20 4.37 -0.12
N TYR A 359 8.63 4.13 1.08
CA TYR A 359 9.09 4.76 2.33
C TYR A 359 10.53 4.30 2.71
N ASN A 360 11.49 5.20 2.97
CA ASN A 360 12.91 4.91 3.28
C ASN A 360 13.83 4.47 2.13
N VAL A 361 13.39 4.51 0.86
CA VAL A 361 14.34 4.49 -0.27
C VAL A 361 14.63 5.96 -0.63
N PRO A 362 15.90 6.36 -0.86
CA PRO A 362 16.18 7.69 -1.40
C PRO A 362 15.40 7.84 -2.70
N CYS A 363 14.35 8.66 -2.66
CA CYS A 363 13.42 8.77 -3.76
C CYS A 363 14.18 9.33 -4.96
N PRO A 364 14.26 8.63 -6.10
CA PRO A 364 15.02 9.14 -7.24
C PRO A 364 14.16 10.18 -7.95
N VAL A 365 14.18 11.42 -7.45
CA VAL A 365 13.63 12.60 -8.14
C VAL A 365 14.20 12.68 -9.57
N SER A 366 15.48 12.31 -9.73
CA SER A 366 16.14 12.11 -11.03
C SER A 366 15.37 11.17 -11.96
N GLY A 367 14.83 10.06 -11.44
CA GLY A 367 14.01 9.11 -12.17
C GLY A 367 12.71 9.74 -12.68
N TYR A 368 12.05 10.57 -11.87
CA TYR A 368 10.87 11.31 -12.33
C TYR A 368 11.19 12.42 -13.32
N LEU A 369 12.33 13.10 -13.15
CA LEU A 369 12.79 14.13 -14.10
C LEU A 369 13.13 13.56 -15.47
N SER A 370 13.43 12.25 -15.58
CA SER A 370 13.66 11.57 -16.87
C SER A 370 12.42 11.54 -17.78
N VAL A 371 11.24 11.81 -17.21
CA VAL A 371 9.99 11.99 -17.95
C VAL A 371 10.06 13.23 -18.86
N LEU A 372 10.84 14.24 -18.48
CA LEU A 372 11.01 15.46 -19.27
C LEU A 372 12.06 15.24 -20.37
N PRO A 373 11.83 15.75 -21.60
CA PRO A 373 12.71 15.52 -22.74
C PRO A 373 14.14 16.07 -22.56
N SER A 374 14.36 16.99 -21.61
CA SER A 374 15.64 17.66 -21.40
C SER A 374 16.65 16.90 -20.55
N ASN A 375 16.24 15.85 -19.82
CA ASN A 375 17.09 15.11 -18.89
C ASN A 375 17.08 13.61 -19.23
N ARG A 376 17.87 13.19 -20.24
CA ARG A 376 18.14 11.77 -20.45
C ARG A 376 19.10 11.29 -19.37
N VAL A 377 18.59 10.51 -18.43
CA VAL A 377 19.40 9.82 -17.41
C VAL A 377 19.87 8.49 -18.00
N ASP A 378 21.15 8.18 -17.86
CA ASP A 378 21.70 6.87 -18.22
C ASP A 378 21.11 5.78 -17.30
N THR A 379 20.25 4.94 -17.88
CA THR A 379 19.51 3.87 -17.18
C THR A 379 20.36 2.65 -16.81
N SER A 380 21.68 2.70 -16.98
CA SER A 380 22.53 1.50 -16.88
C SER A 380 22.72 0.97 -15.46
N ASN A 381 22.50 1.79 -14.42
CA ASN A 381 22.90 1.47 -13.04
C ASN A 381 21.75 1.43 -12.01
N VAL A 382 20.50 1.20 -12.43
CA VAL A 382 19.39 1.05 -11.49
C VAL A 382 19.56 -0.26 -10.71
N THR A 383 19.92 -0.16 -9.43
CA THR A 383 20.13 -1.31 -8.55
C THR A 383 18.88 -1.56 -7.73
N ALA A 384 18.46 -2.83 -7.61
CA ALA A 384 17.35 -3.21 -6.75
C ALA A 384 17.67 -2.87 -5.29
N THR A 385 16.86 -2.00 -4.70
CA THR A 385 16.99 -1.70 -3.28
C THR A 385 16.19 -2.73 -2.49
N LEU A 386 16.92 -3.57 -1.75
CA LEU A 386 16.36 -4.44 -0.73
C LEU A 386 15.97 -3.59 0.47
N SER A 387 14.72 -3.69 0.91
CA SER A 387 14.33 -3.10 2.19
C SER A 387 14.20 -4.21 3.21
N SER A 388 15.08 -4.19 4.22
CA SER A 388 14.79 -4.90 5.46
C SER A 388 13.51 -4.27 6.03
N THR A 389 12.48 -5.09 6.22
CA THR A 389 11.42 -4.70 7.14
C THR A 389 12.08 -4.74 8.51
N ASP A 390 12.59 -3.60 8.99
CA ASP A 390 12.93 -3.50 10.41
C ASP A 390 11.64 -3.78 11.14
N SER A 391 11.55 -4.94 11.76
CA SER A 391 10.45 -5.24 12.65
C SER A 391 10.35 -4.06 13.63
N ALA A 392 9.14 -3.51 13.78
CA ALA A 392 8.85 -2.82 15.04
C ALA A 392 9.30 -3.78 16.14
N PRO A 393 10.02 -3.31 17.18
CA PRO A 393 10.42 -4.20 18.26
C PRO A 393 9.15 -4.83 18.81
N ALA A 394 8.88 -6.08 18.42
CA ALA A 394 7.86 -6.88 19.04
C ALA A 394 8.45 -7.18 20.41
N PHE A 395 8.05 -6.40 21.41
CA PHE A 395 8.31 -6.77 22.79
C PHE A 395 7.79 -8.20 22.93
N ALA A 396 8.69 -9.11 23.30
CA ALA A 396 8.46 -10.54 23.19
C ALA A 396 7.12 -10.91 23.83
N ARG A 397 6.18 -11.39 23.00
CA ARG A 397 4.91 -11.96 23.46
C ARG A 397 5.19 -13.26 24.21
N ALA A 398 5.49 -13.13 25.49
CA ALA A 398 5.53 -14.21 26.45
C ALA A 398 4.73 -13.84 27.71
N ALA A 399 3.48 -13.39 27.51
CA ALA A 399 2.47 -13.56 28.54
C ALA A 399 1.64 -14.78 28.13
N ILE A 400 1.91 -15.94 28.76
CA ILE A 400 1.05 -17.11 28.71
C ILE A 400 -0.25 -16.70 29.42
N ILE A 401 -1.18 -16.09 28.69
CA ILE A 401 -2.49 -15.73 29.23
C ILE A 401 -3.35 -17.01 29.18
N PRO A 402 -3.82 -17.53 30.33
CA PRO A 402 -4.67 -18.71 30.33
C PRO A 402 -5.93 -18.47 29.49
N ALA A 403 -6.30 -19.44 28.64
CA ALA A 403 -7.46 -19.37 27.73
C ALA A 403 -8.80 -19.05 28.44
N THR A 404 -8.84 -19.20 29.78
CA THR A 404 -9.94 -18.83 30.67
C THR A 404 -10.17 -17.32 30.76
N PHE A 405 -9.12 -16.48 30.70
CA PHE A 405 -9.25 -15.01 30.77
C PHE A 405 -9.76 -14.39 29.46
N MET A 406 -9.47 -15.03 28.32
CA MET A 406 -9.98 -14.64 26.99
C MET A 406 -11.51 -14.78 26.85
N LYS A 407 -12.19 -15.47 27.79
CA LYS A 407 -13.66 -15.63 27.78
C LYS A 407 -14.40 -14.38 28.29
N PHE A 408 -13.72 -13.47 28.98
CA PHE A 408 -14.34 -12.25 29.52
C PHE A 408 -14.22 -11.08 28.53
N PRO A 409 -15.34 -10.44 28.12
CA PRO A 409 -15.34 -9.38 27.11
C PRO A 409 -14.57 -8.13 27.57
N VAL A 410 -14.58 -7.83 28.87
CA VAL A 410 -13.85 -6.70 29.46
C VAL A 410 -12.34 -6.91 29.39
N PHE A 411 -11.86 -8.13 29.65
CA PHE A 411 -10.44 -8.46 29.56
C PHE A 411 -9.94 -8.43 28.12
N ARG A 412 -10.75 -8.93 27.16
CA ARG A 412 -10.45 -8.78 25.73
C ARG A 412 -10.36 -7.31 25.32
N MET A 413 -11.30 -6.46 25.77
CA MET A 413 -11.24 -5.02 25.50
C MET A 413 -10.00 -4.36 26.11
N ALA A 414 -9.64 -4.70 27.35
CA ALA A 414 -8.45 -4.17 28.02
C ALA A 414 -7.15 -4.60 27.32
N LEU A 415 -7.05 -5.86 26.90
CA LEU A 415 -5.87 -6.36 26.19
C LEU A 415 -5.73 -5.70 24.82
N THR A 416 -6.82 -5.59 24.06
CA THR A 416 -6.78 -4.84 22.80
C THR A 416 -6.42 -3.39 23.06
N ALA A 417 -6.88 -2.78 24.18
CA ALA A 417 -6.64 -1.36 24.47
C ALA A 417 -5.18 -1.12 24.78
N LEU A 418 -4.56 -2.07 25.49
CA LEU A 418 -3.13 -2.10 25.71
C LEU A 418 -2.37 -2.30 24.39
N GLU A 419 -2.81 -3.18 23.50
CA GLU A 419 -2.16 -3.38 22.18
C GLU A 419 -2.24 -2.14 21.29
N VAL A 420 -3.40 -1.48 21.23
CA VAL A 420 -3.57 -0.23 20.46
C VAL A 420 -2.75 0.90 21.08
N ALA A 421 -2.78 1.04 22.41
CA ALA A 421 -1.96 2.00 23.12
C ALA A 421 -0.47 1.72 22.92
N GLU A 422 -0.03 0.47 22.96
CA GLU A 422 1.36 0.07 22.75
C GLU A 422 1.82 0.37 21.32
N VAL A 423 1.01 0.08 20.30
CA VAL A 423 1.36 0.42 18.91
C VAL A 423 1.49 1.93 18.73
N GLU A 424 0.55 2.72 19.27
CA GLU A 424 0.60 4.18 19.20
C GLU A 424 1.79 4.72 20.02
N ILE A 425 2.01 4.22 21.25
CA ILE A 425 3.15 4.58 22.13
C ILE A 425 4.48 4.22 21.48
N VAL A 426 4.63 3.04 20.87
CA VAL A 426 5.88 2.61 20.21
C VAL A 426 6.13 3.45 18.95
N GLN A 427 5.11 3.75 18.15
CA GLN A 427 5.28 4.64 17.00
C GLN A 427 5.73 6.05 17.42
N LEU A 428 5.19 6.55 18.54
CA LEU A 428 5.49 7.88 19.08
C LEU A 428 6.87 7.93 19.80
N LEU A 429 7.21 6.95 20.64
CA LEU A 429 8.47 6.90 21.39
C LEU A 429 9.69 6.55 20.54
N PHE A 430 9.54 5.75 19.48
CA PHE A 430 10.68 5.30 18.67
C PHE A 430 10.90 6.08 17.38
N TRP A 431 10.19 7.21 17.18
CA TRP A 431 10.34 8.09 16.01
C TRP A 431 10.19 7.37 14.66
N LYS A 432 9.37 6.31 14.61
CA LYS A 432 9.16 5.50 13.40
C LYS A 432 7.91 5.90 12.62
N ASP A 433 7.21 6.96 13.03
CA ASP A 433 6.05 7.45 12.30
C ASP A 433 6.48 7.98 10.92
N PRO A 434 5.85 7.52 9.83
CA PRO A 434 6.21 7.93 8.47
C PRO A 434 5.98 9.41 8.16
N LEU A 435 5.14 10.09 8.95
CA LEU A 435 4.89 11.51 8.82
C LEU A 435 5.95 12.34 9.56
N PHE A 436 6.69 11.77 10.51
CA PHE A 436 7.70 12.48 11.27
C PHE A 436 8.99 12.67 10.46
N SER A 437 9.53 13.89 10.51
CA SER A 437 10.87 14.19 10.02
C SER A 437 11.45 15.28 10.90
N ILE A 438 12.71 15.14 11.35
CA ILE A 438 13.37 16.17 12.16
C ILE A 438 13.40 17.53 11.43
N LEU A 439 13.54 17.51 10.10
CA LEU A 439 13.57 18.72 9.30
C LEU A 439 12.18 19.33 9.11
N ASP A 440 11.11 18.57 9.30
CA ASP A 440 9.72 18.98 9.05
C ASP A 440 8.77 18.21 9.99
N PRO A 441 8.77 18.53 11.29
CA PRO A 441 8.04 17.75 12.31
C PRO A 441 6.54 18.09 12.41
N VAL A 442 6.12 19.23 11.87
CA VAL A 442 4.75 19.76 11.99
C VAL A 442 3.67 18.82 11.41
N PRO A 443 3.88 18.14 10.26
CA PRO A 443 2.88 17.21 9.70
C PRO A 443 2.48 16.08 10.64
N TRP A 444 3.46 15.53 11.37
CA TRP A 444 3.23 14.47 12.35
C TRP A 444 2.43 15.00 13.53
N TRP A 445 2.89 16.09 14.15
CA TRP A 445 2.21 16.69 15.31
C TRP A 445 0.76 17.08 14.98
N TRP A 446 0.54 17.71 13.81
CA TRP A 446 -0.81 18.04 13.35
C TRP A 446 -1.66 16.80 13.09
N HIS A 447 -1.07 15.72 12.56
CA HIS A 447 -1.77 14.47 12.34
C HIS A 447 -2.29 13.89 13.66
N VAL A 448 -1.40 13.75 14.64
CA VAL A 448 -1.66 13.09 15.93
C VAL A 448 -2.58 13.91 16.83
N HIS A 449 -2.40 15.24 16.91
CA HIS A 449 -3.13 16.06 17.88
C HIS A 449 -4.32 16.83 17.32
N VAL A 450 -4.39 17.06 16.01
CA VAL A 450 -5.45 17.86 15.41
C VAL A 450 -6.30 17.02 14.47
N TYR A 451 -5.70 16.48 13.43
CA TYR A 451 -6.42 15.79 12.37
C TYR A 451 -7.09 14.50 12.86
N GLN A 452 -6.35 13.61 13.53
CA GLN A 452 -6.89 12.33 14.00
C GLN A 452 -7.99 12.54 15.07
N PRO A 453 -7.81 13.32 16.16
CA PRO A 453 -8.88 13.53 17.13
C PRO A 453 -10.14 14.16 16.53
N LEU A 454 -9.99 15.17 15.67
CA LEU A 454 -11.14 15.81 15.02
C LEU A 454 -11.83 14.88 14.03
N ARG A 455 -11.09 14.01 13.32
CA ARG A 455 -11.66 12.97 12.47
C ARG A 455 -12.47 11.97 13.29
N GLU A 456 -11.95 11.51 14.43
CA GLU A 456 -12.66 10.56 15.29
C GLU A 456 -13.94 11.19 15.85
N ILE A 457 -13.89 12.45 16.31
CA ILE A 457 -15.07 13.21 16.76
C ILE A 457 -16.07 13.38 15.61
N TRP A 458 -15.62 13.73 14.41
CA TRP A 458 -16.49 13.91 13.25
C TRP A 458 -17.20 12.62 12.84
N VAL A 459 -16.49 11.48 12.88
CA VAL A 459 -17.09 10.16 12.63
C VAL A 459 -18.16 9.84 13.67
N LEU A 460 -17.94 10.19 14.94
CA LEU A 460 -18.95 10.03 15.99
C LEU A 460 -20.18 10.91 15.72
N ILE A 461 -19.99 12.19 15.42
CA ILE A 461 -21.09 13.14 15.13
C ILE A 461 -21.89 12.71 13.89
N LYS A 462 -21.21 12.28 12.83
CA LYS A 462 -21.87 11.82 11.60
C LYS A 462 -22.73 10.59 11.89
N ARG A 463 -22.22 9.64 12.68
CA ARG A 463 -22.97 8.45 13.09
C ARG A 463 -24.16 8.76 13.99
N THR A 464 -24.03 9.68 14.96
CA THR A 464 -25.17 10.06 15.81
C THR A 464 -26.26 10.75 15.00
N ARG A 465 -25.89 11.55 13.99
CA ARG A 465 -26.82 12.16 13.05
C ARG A 465 -27.52 11.13 12.15
N GLU A 466 -26.77 10.16 11.63
CA GLU A 466 -27.31 9.08 10.80
C GLU A 466 -28.16 8.07 11.60
N ALA A 467 -27.93 7.94 12.91
CA ALA A 467 -28.68 7.05 13.79
C ALA A 467 -30.03 7.63 14.29
N GLY A 468 -30.43 8.82 13.83
CA GLY A 468 -31.79 9.34 14.07
C GLY A 468 -32.01 9.98 15.44
N LEU A 469 -31.22 11.00 15.79
CA LEU A 469 -31.62 11.97 16.81
C LEU A 469 -32.51 13.07 16.20
N THR A 470 -33.68 12.66 15.71
CA THR A 470 -34.83 13.54 15.38
C THR A 470 -36.11 13.14 16.11
N ASP A 471 -36.05 12.26 17.11
CA ASP A 471 -37.21 11.84 17.91
C ASP A 471 -37.12 12.30 19.39
N LEU A 472 -36.66 13.53 19.63
CA LEU A 472 -36.84 14.22 20.92
C LEU A 472 -36.66 15.74 20.70
N ALA A 473 -37.72 16.36 20.19
CA ALA A 473 -38.01 17.77 20.33
C ALA A 473 -39.48 17.91 20.74
#